data_AF-A0AAJ7S1V3-F1
#
_entry.id   AF-A0AAJ7S1V3-F1
#
_cell.length_a   1.000
_cell.length_b   1.000
_cell.length_c   1.000
_cell.angle_alpha   90.00
_cell.angle_beta   90.00
_cell.angle_gamma   90.00
#
_symmetry.space_group_name_H-M   'P 1'
#
loop_
_entity.id
_entity.type
_entity.pdbx_description
1 polymer ?
#
loop_
_entity_poly.entity_id
_entity_poly.type
_entity_poly.pdbx_seq_one_letter_code
_entity_poly.pdbx_strand_id
1 'polypeptide(L)'
;MPYKDRSDILKMNVTSDSKKSDGQIRNFYAGKHVFLTGCTGFYGGLILEKLLRTCTEIGNVYIMTREKKGFSVQERMERFFKKDVSKLYS
;
A
#
# COMPACT_ATOMS: atom_id res chain seq x y z
N MET A 1 40.89 22.22 -2.05
CA MET A 1 39.46 21.93 -1.81
C MET A 1 38.77 21.76 -3.17
N PRO A 2 38.02 20.67 -3.41
CA PRO A 2 37.71 20.15 -4.75
C PRO A 2 36.37 20.64 -5.34
N TYR A 3 35.97 21.88 -5.14
CA TYR A 3 34.81 22.45 -5.86
C TYR A 3 35.25 23.71 -6.59
N LYS A 4 35.37 23.62 -7.92
CA LYS A 4 36.03 24.64 -8.75
C LYS A 4 35.06 25.47 -9.61
N ASP A 5 33.76 25.21 -9.60
CA ASP A 5 32.80 26.01 -10.37
C ASP A 5 31.44 26.15 -9.65
N ARG A 6 30.84 27.35 -9.74
CA ARG A 6 29.46 27.62 -9.31
C ARG A 6 28.45 26.81 -10.10
N SER A 7 28.78 26.41 -11.33
CA SER A 7 27.94 25.51 -12.12
C SER A 7 27.76 24.14 -11.43
N ASP A 8 28.77 23.66 -10.71
CA ASP A 8 28.68 22.40 -9.95
C ASP A 8 27.85 22.54 -8.67
N ILE A 9 27.88 23.72 -8.04
CA ILE A 9 26.99 24.06 -6.91
C ILE A 9 25.53 24.18 -7.40
N LEU A 10 25.32 24.76 -8.58
CA LEU A 10 24.00 24.90 -9.18
C LEU A 10 23.42 23.55 -9.61
N LYS A 11 24.24 22.61 -10.12
CA LYS A 11 23.82 21.22 -10.39
C LYS A 11 23.33 20.53 -9.13
N MET A 12 23.99 20.70 -7.97
CA MET A 12 23.52 20.14 -6.69
C MET A 12 22.15 20.69 -6.26
N ASN A 13 21.88 21.98 -6.52
CA ASN A 13 20.59 22.61 -6.20
C ASN A 13 19.50 22.37 -7.25
N VAL A 14 19.85 22.04 -8.50
CA VAL A 14 18.87 21.64 -9.54
C VAL A 14 18.50 20.16 -9.41
N THR A 15 19.39 19.35 -8.82
CA THR A 15 19.08 17.97 -8.42
C THR A 15 18.35 17.84 -7.08
N SER A 16 17.79 18.93 -6.53
CA SER A 16 16.64 18.81 -5.63
C SER A 16 15.39 18.52 -6.47
N ASP A 17 15.47 17.44 -7.24
CA ASP A 17 14.33 16.69 -7.69
C ASP A 17 13.51 16.42 -6.43
N SER A 18 12.22 16.73 -6.50
CA SER A 18 11.25 16.46 -5.45
C SER A 18 11.09 14.95 -5.25
N LYS A 19 12.14 14.28 -4.76
CA LYS A 19 12.01 12.98 -4.11
C LYS A 19 11.21 13.25 -2.85
N LYS A 20 9.87 13.21 -3.00
CA LYS A 20 9.00 12.77 -1.91
C LYS A 20 9.77 11.65 -1.24
N SER A 21 10.05 11.78 0.05
CA SER A 21 10.52 10.67 0.85
C SER A 21 9.38 9.66 0.87
N ASP A 22 9.26 8.89 -0.21
CA ASP A 22 8.35 7.78 -0.26
C ASP A 22 8.73 6.90 0.93
N GLY A 23 7.76 6.73 1.84
CA GLY A 23 8.03 6.10 3.13
C GLY A 23 8.67 4.74 2.91
N GLN A 24 9.60 4.34 3.79
CA GLN A 24 10.33 3.07 3.67
C GLN A 24 9.40 1.87 3.40
N ILE A 25 8.19 1.90 3.98
CA ILE A 25 7.13 0.90 3.76
C ILE A 25 6.62 0.90 2.31
N ARG A 26 6.37 2.08 1.71
CA ARG A 26 5.92 2.19 0.32
C ARG A 26 6.97 1.64 -0.63
N ASN A 27 8.23 2.03 -0.43
CA ASN A 27 9.36 1.52 -1.24
C ASN A 27 9.54 0.01 -1.06
N PHE A 28 9.32 -0.50 0.15
CA PHE A 28 9.38 -1.93 0.40
C PHE A 28 8.32 -2.70 -0.39
N TYR A 29 7.07 -2.22 -0.43
CA TYR A 29 5.99 -2.92 -1.13
C TYR A 29 5.91 -2.64 -2.65
N ALA A 30 6.67 -1.68 -3.16
CA ALA A 30 6.72 -1.36 -4.59
C ALA A 30 7.09 -2.59 -5.43
N GLY A 31 6.26 -2.91 -6.42
CA GLY A 31 6.39 -4.07 -7.30
C GLY A 31 6.18 -5.43 -6.64
N LYS A 32 5.96 -5.50 -5.32
CA LYS A 32 5.79 -6.77 -4.60
C LYS A 32 4.35 -7.28 -4.71
N HIS A 33 4.22 -8.59 -4.82
CA HIS A 33 2.95 -9.28 -4.68
C HIS A 33 2.73 -9.68 -3.21
N VAL A 34 1.54 -9.41 -2.68
CA VAL A 34 1.22 -9.67 -1.26
C VAL A 34 0.15 -10.74 -1.15
N PHE A 35 0.41 -11.77 -0.36
CA PHE A 35 -0.60 -12.76 0.01
C PHE A 35 -1.10 -12.47 1.42
N LEU A 36 -2.37 -12.07 1.55
CA LEU A 36 -2.98 -11.66 2.80
C LEU A 36 -3.96 -12.73 3.30
N THR A 37 -3.63 -13.30 4.45
CA THR A 37 -4.52 -14.21 5.20
C THR A 37 -5.34 -13.44 6.23
N GLY A 38 -6.55 -13.90 6.51
CA GLY A 38 -7.38 -13.27 7.56
C GLY A 38 -7.91 -11.88 7.19
N CYS A 39 -7.92 -11.53 5.90
CA CYS A 39 -8.35 -10.21 5.41
C CYS A 39 -9.77 -9.83 5.85
N THR A 40 -10.69 -10.80 5.98
CA THR A 40 -12.06 -10.54 6.44
C THR A 40 -12.18 -10.20 7.93
N GLY A 41 -11.10 -10.30 8.70
CA GLY A 41 -11.04 -9.88 10.09
C GLY A 41 -10.88 -8.36 10.22
N PHE A 42 -10.90 -7.86 11.45
CA PHE A 42 -10.76 -6.43 11.72
C PHE A 42 -9.43 -5.87 11.19
N TYR A 43 -8.29 -6.29 11.76
CA TYR A 43 -6.97 -5.84 11.31
C TYR A 43 -6.65 -6.20 9.87
N GLY A 44 -7.10 -7.37 9.40
CA GLY A 44 -6.87 -7.80 8.02
C GLY A 44 -7.46 -6.81 7.00
N GLY A 45 -8.66 -6.29 7.26
CA GLY A 45 -9.27 -5.30 6.38
C GLY A 45 -8.60 -3.93 6.48
N LEU A 46 -8.15 -3.52 7.66
CA LEU A 46 -7.42 -2.27 7.86
C LEU A 46 -6.06 -2.27 7.15
N ILE A 47 -5.34 -3.38 7.23
CA ILE A 47 -4.05 -3.54 6.55
C ILE A 47 -4.26 -3.49 5.04
N LEU A 48 -5.31 -4.16 4.52
CA LEU A 48 -5.64 -4.10 3.10
C LEU A 48 -5.96 -2.66 2.65
N GLU A 49 -6.82 -1.95 3.40
CA GLU A 49 -7.14 -0.53 3.14
C GLU A 49 -5.87 0.31 3.09
N LYS A 50 -5.01 0.15 4.10
CA LYS A 50 -3.79 0.93 4.23
C LYS A 50 -2.82 0.64 3.09
N LEU A 51 -2.61 -0.63 2.76
CA LEU A 51 -1.75 -1.04 1.66
C LEU A 51 -2.23 -0.45 0.34
N LEU A 52 -3.52 -0.59 0.02
CA LEU A 52 -4.09 -0.10 -1.23
C LEU A 52 -4.08 1.44 -1.32
N ARG A 53 -4.25 2.14 -0.19
CA ARG A 53 -4.28 3.61 -0.17
C ARG A 53 -2.89 4.25 -0.18
N THR A 54 -1.89 3.66 0.48
CA THR A 54 -0.56 4.27 0.62
C THR A 54 0.52 3.65 -0.25
N CYS A 55 0.40 2.37 -0.63
CA CYS A 55 1.38 1.66 -1.44
C CYS A 55 0.86 1.51 -2.88
N THR A 56 0.75 2.63 -3.61
CA THR A 56 0.15 2.67 -4.95
C THR A 56 0.92 1.87 -6.01
N GLU A 57 2.19 1.56 -5.75
CA GLU A 57 3.07 0.79 -6.64
C GLU A 57 3.13 -0.70 -6.27
N ILE A 58 2.28 -1.17 -5.37
CA ILE A 58 2.17 -2.60 -5.06
C ILE A 58 1.72 -3.39 -6.29
N GLY A 59 2.21 -4.62 -6.43
CA GLY A 59 1.70 -5.55 -7.44
C GLY A 59 0.35 -6.14 -7.02
N ASN A 60 0.11 -7.40 -7.41
CA ASN A 60 -1.13 -8.09 -7.04
C ASN A 60 -1.23 -8.37 -5.53
N VAL A 61 -2.42 -8.12 -4.97
CA VAL A 61 -2.79 -8.57 -3.62
C VAL A 61 -3.71 -9.78 -3.74
N TYR A 62 -3.26 -10.91 -3.22
CA TYR A 62 -3.99 -12.17 -3.18
C TYR A 62 -4.59 -12.36 -1.79
N ILE A 63 -5.86 -12.73 -1.71
CA ILE A 63 -6.56 -12.86 -0.43
C ILE A 63 -7.06 -14.30 -0.24
N MET A 64 -6.67 -14.92 0.87
CA MET A 64 -7.22 -16.20 1.28
C MET A 64 -8.46 -16.01 2.13
N THR A 65 -9.55 -16.66 1.73
CA THR A 65 -10.76 -16.74 2.54
C THR A 65 -11.24 -18.18 2.59
N ARG A 66 -11.82 -18.56 3.74
CA ARG A 66 -12.48 -19.86 3.89
C ARG A 66 -13.95 -19.74 3.49
N GLU A 67 -14.53 -20.83 3.04
CA GLU A 67 -15.98 -20.94 2.96
C GLU A 67 -16.59 -20.79 4.36
N LYS A 68 -17.76 -20.17 4.42
CA LYS A 68 -18.59 -20.10 5.62
C LYS A 68 -19.93 -20.73 5.27
N LYS A 69 -20.47 -21.60 6.13
CA LYS A 69 -21.79 -22.23 5.91
C LYS A 69 -22.81 -21.17 5.49
N GLY A 70 -23.42 -21.36 4.32
CA GLY A 70 -24.46 -20.50 3.76
C GLY A 70 -23.99 -19.36 2.84
N PHE A 71 -22.69 -19.19 2.59
CA PHE A 71 -22.18 -18.21 1.61
C PHE A 71 -21.03 -18.80 0.79
N SER A 72 -21.08 -18.59 -0.52
CA SER A 72 -19.94 -18.83 -1.40
C SER A 72 -18.76 -17.92 -1.04
N VAL A 73 -17.57 -18.31 -1.49
CA VAL A 73 -16.36 -17.50 -1.36
C VAL A 73 -16.57 -16.10 -1.97
N GLN A 74 -17.18 -16.04 -3.15
CA GLN A 74 -17.45 -14.82 -3.90
C GLN A 74 -18.40 -13.89 -3.13
N GLU A 75 -19.54 -14.40 -2.66
CA GLU A 75 -20.51 -13.61 -1.87
C GLU A 75 -19.89 -13.08 -0.57
N ARG A 76 -19.04 -13.88 0.07
CA ARG A 76 -18.32 -13.45 1.27
C ARG A 76 -17.38 -12.29 0.97
N MET A 77 -16.66 -12.34 -0.16
CA MET A 77 -15.78 -11.26 -0.58
C MET A 77 -16.56 -10.01 -0.97
N GLU A 78 -17.64 -10.14 -1.76
CA GLU A 78 -18.48 -9.00 -2.13
C GLU A 78 -19.03 -8.28 -0.90
N ARG A 79 -19.52 -9.02 0.09
CA ARG A 79 -19.99 -8.44 1.36
C ARG A 79 -18.89 -7.75 2.14
N PHE A 80 -17.68 -8.31 2.10
CA PHE A 80 -16.53 -7.70 2.74
C PHE A 80 -16.17 -6.37 2.07
N PHE A 81 -16.14 -6.30 0.74
CA PHE A 81 -15.85 -5.07 0.01
C PHE A 81 -16.98 -4.02 0.06
N LYS A 82 -18.23 -4.45 0.30
CA LYS A 82 -19.37 -3.54 0.55
C LYS A 82 -19.37 -2.95 1.96
N LYS A 83 -18.56 -3.46 2.90
CA LYS A 83 -18.47 -2.89 4.25
C LYS A 83 -17.65 -1.60 4.21
N ASP A 84 -18.25 -0.54 4.74
CA ASP A 84 -17.55 0.71 5.01
C ASP A 84 -16.53 0.49 6.13
N VAL A 85 -15.24 0.57 5.78
CA VAL A 85 -14.14 0.46 6.76
C VAL A 85 -14.08 1.73 7.62
N SER A 86 -14.59 2.86 7.12
CA SER A 86 -14.69 4.15 7.81
C SER A 86 -15.53 4.09 9.10
N LYS A 87 -16.61 3.28 9.09
CA LYS A 87 -17.52 3.09 10.23
C LYS A 87 -16.93 2.26 11.37
N LEU A 88 -15.75 1.67 11.19
CA LEU A 88 -15.06 0.88 12.22
C LEU A 88 -14.22 1.74 13.18
N TYR A 89 -14.12 3.05 12.92
CA TYR A 89 -13.39 4.03 13.74
C TYR A 89 -14.32 5.10 14.34
N SER A 90 -15.65 4.89 14.23
CA SER A 90 -16.70 5.75 14.80
C SER A 90 -17.17 5.23 16.15
#